data_AF-A0A3N5NB67-F1
#
_entry.id   AF-A0A3N5NB67-F1
#
_cell.length_a   1.000
_cell.length_b   1.000
_cell.length_c   1.000
_cell.angle_alpha   90.00
_cell.angle_beta   90.00
_cell.angle_gamma   90.00
#
_symmetry.space_group_name_H-M   'P 1'
#
loop_
_entity.id
_entity.type
_entity.pdbx_description
1 polymer ?
#
loop_
_entity_poly.entity_id
_entity_poly.type
_entity_poly.pdbx_seq_one_letter_code
_entity_poly.pdbx_strand_id
1 'polypeptide(L)' 'MAEWMHVCALADIPVLGARVVRNAGGDISVFRNADDEVFA' A
#
# COMPACT_ATOMS: atom_id res chain seq x y z
N MET A 1 -7.02 2.87 19.63
CA MET A 1 -6.22 3.87 18.89
C MET A 1 -5.67 3.14 17.69
N ALA A 2 -5.79 3.67 16.47
CA ALA A 2 -5.24 2.98 15.30
C ALA A 2 -3.72 3.12 15.30
N GLU A 3 -2.98 2.01 15.30
CA GLU A 3 -1.53 2.03 15.09
C GLU A 3 -1.24 2.22 13.60
N TRP A 4 -0.56 3.31 13.27
CA TRP A 4 -0.15 3.60 11.91
C TRP A 4 1.30 3.16 11.71
N MET A 5 1.57 2.44 10.63
CA MET A 5 2.89 1.95 10.26
C MET A 5 3.33 2.59 8.94
N HIS A 6 4.59 3.01 8.87
CA HIS A 6 5.18 3.46 7.62
C HIS A 6 5.48 2.26 6.70
N VAL A 7 5.06 2.33 5.43
CA VAL A 7 5.24 1.25 4.44
C VAL A 7 6.26 1.64 3.37
N CYS A 8 5.95 2.65 2.55
CA CYS A 8 6.82 3.14 1.47
C CYS A 8 6.37 4.54 1.02
N ALA A 9 7.11 5.17 0.09
CA ALA A 9 6.64 6.37 -0.57
C ALA A 9 5.54 6.03 -1.59
N LEU A 10 4.65 6.98 -1.89
CA LEU A 10 3.59 6.80 -2.90
C LEU A 10 4.17 6.42 -4.28
N ALA A 11 5.32 6.99 -4.64
CA ALA A 11 6.01 6.72 -5.90
C ALA A 11 6.52 5.28 -6.04
N ASP A 12 6.62 4.53 -4.93
CA ASP A 12 7.01 3.11 -4.94
C ASP A 12 5.84 2.18 -5.35
N ILE A 13 4.64 2.74 -5.52
CA ILE A 13 3.45 2.05 -6.05
C ILE A 13 3.14 2.67 -7.42
N PRO A 14 3.22 1.89 -8.51
CA PRO A 14 2.90 2.38 -9.84
C PRO A 14 1.45 2.90 -9.91
N VAL A 15 1.21 3.94 -10.71
CA VAL A 15 -0.16 4.41 -11.03
C VAL A 15 -0.94 3.29 -11.70
N LEU A 16 -2.18 3.04 -11.27
CA LEU A 16 -2.98 1.87 -11.66
C LEU A 16 -2.26 0.53 -11.37
N GLY A 17 -1.44 0.52 -10.31
CA GLY A 17 -0.63 -0.61 -9.90
C GLY A 17 -0.90 -1.06 -8.47
N ALA A 18 -0.15 -2.07 -8.05
CA ALA A 18 -0.22 -2.63 -6.71
C ALA A 18 1.16 -2.97 -6.15
N ARG A 19 1.26 -3.05 -4.83
CA ARG A 19 2.43 -3.50 -4.08
C ARG A 19 2.00 -4.41 -2.94
N VAL A 20 2.73 -5.49 -2.73
CA VAL A 20 2.51 -6.38 -1.59
C VAL A 20 3.40 -5.96 -0.42
N VAL A 21 2.78 -5.78 0.75
CA VAL A 21 3.45 -5.60 2.04
C VAL A 21 3.48 -6.94 2.75
N ARG A 22 4.68 -7.48 2.95
CA ARG A 22 4.89 -8.73 3.68
C ARG A 22 4.67 -8.51 5.17
N ASN A 23 3.83 -9.32 5.80
CA ASN A 23 3.63 -9.31 7.25
C ASN A 23 3.49 -10.76 7.77
N ALA A 24 3.93 -11.01 9.00
CA ALA A 24 3.90 -12.33 9.63
C ALA A 24 2.49 -12.93 9.74
N GLY A 25 1.46 -12.07 9.83
CA GLY A 25 0.05 -12.47 9.85
C GLY A 25 -0.59 -12.70 8.47
N GLY A 26 0.16 -12.51 7.39
CA GLY A 26 -0.35 -12.56 6.01
C GLY A 26 0.06 -11.34 5.21
N ASP A 27 0.08 -11.50 3.89
CA ASP A 27 0.46 -10.43 2.97
C ASP A 27 -0.70 -9.44 2.76
N ILE A 28 -0.40 -8.15 2.76
CA ILE A 28 -1.36 -7.05 2.53
C ILE A 28 -1.13 -6.49 1.13
N SER A 29 -2.17 -6.32 0.32
CA SER A 29 -2.06 -5.79 -1.04
C SER A 29 -2.50 -4.35 -1.10
N VAL A 30 -1.56 -3.45 -1.41
CA VAL A 30 -1.80 -2.01 -1.50
C VAL A 30 -1.97 -1.62 -2.97
N PHE A 31 -3.06 -0.93 -3.30
CA PHE A 31 -3.42 -0.49 -4.66
C PHE A 31 -3.38 1.02 -4.77
N ARG A 32 -2.91 1.55 -5.91
CA ARG A 32 -2.96 2.98 -6.25
C ARG A 32 -3.81 3.19 -7.50
N ASN A 33 -4.81 4.05 -7.44
CA ASN A 33 -5.65 4.38 -8.60
C ASN A 33 -5.01 5.50 -9.47
N ALA A 34 -5.75 6.00 -10.47
CA ALA A 34 -5.28 7.06 -11.35
C ALA A 34 -5.22 8.45 -10.68
N ASP A 35 -5.94 8.62 -9.57
CA ASP A 35 -6.08 9.86 -8.81
C ASP A 35 -5.18 9.89 -7.56
N ASP A 36 -4.20 8.98 -7.49
CA ASP A 36 -3.26 8.83 -6.38
C ASP A 36 -3.88 8.41 -5.03
N GLU A 37 -5.11 7.90 -5.05
CA GLU A 37 -5.75 7.32 -3.87
C GLU A 37 -5.25 5.88 -3.63
N VAL A 38 -5.12 5.51 -2.36
CA VAL A 38 -4.51 4.26 -1.91
C VAL A 38 -5.47 3.42 -1.08
N PHE A 39 -5.53 2.12 -1.38
CA PHE A 39 -6.37 1.12 -0.70
C PHE A 39 -5.52 -0.10 -0.30
N ALA A 40 -5.84 -0.78 0.79
CA ALA A 40 -5.06 -1.90 1.33
C ALA A 40 -5.96 -3.03 1.87
#